data_AF-A0A1H6LD55-F1
#
_entry.id   AF-A0A1H6LD55-F1
#
_cell.length_a   1.000
_cell.length_b   1.000
_cell.length_c   1.000
_cell.angle_alpha   90.00
_cell.angle_beta   90.00
_cell.angle_gamma   90.00
#
_symmetry.space_group_name_H-M   'P 1'
#
loop_
_entity.id
_entity.type
_entity.pdbx_description
1 polymer ?
#
loop_
_entity_poly.entity_id
_entity_poly.type
_entity_poly.pdbx_seq_one_letter_code
_entity_poly.pdbx_strand_id
1 'polypeptide(L)'
;MKRKTAKEILAESFRELAGTVPIDKITIKDIVYNCDYSPATFYRHFKDKYDLIAYDYVQRTSEIIVKFGTEGYEWKQIVTDCMRFFDENRKYMKNLLLHTSGMDSFVR
;
A
#
# COMPACT_ATOMS: atom_id res chain seq x y z
N MET A 1 12.68 -3.42 -18.37
CA MET A 1 12.11 -3.48 -17.00
C MET A 1 12.43 -2.17 -16.30
N LYS A 2 11.43 -1.41 -15.82
CA LYS A 2 11.67 -0.12 -15.14
C LYS A 2 12.24 -0.41 -13.75
N ARG A 3 13.29 0.31 -13.34
CA ARG A 3 13.90 0.15 -12.01
C ARG A 3 12.95 0.67 -10.94
N LYS A 4 12.72 -0.12 -9.89
CA LYS A 4 11.93 0.30 -8.72
C LYS A 4 12.64 1.42 -7.97
N THR A 5 11.86 2.40 -7.55
CA THR A 5 12.26 3.49 -6.66
C THR A 5 12.34 3.00 -5.23
N ALA A 6 13.04 3.75 -4.37
CA ALA A 6 13.09 3.45 -2.95
C ALA A 6 11.70 3.45 -2.28
N LYS A 7 10.76 4.29 -2.75
CA LYS A 7 9.37 4.30 -2.26
C LYS A 7 8.65 2.99 -2.57
N GLU A 8 8.79 2.50 -3.80
CA GLU A 8 8.19 1.24 -4.25
C GLU A 8 8.77 0.04 -3.48
N ILE A 9 10.10 0.02 -3.25
CA ILE A 9 10.77 -1.04 -2.49
C ILE A 9 10.29 -1.07 -1.02
N LEU A 10 10.19 0.10 -0.38
CA LEU A 10 9.67 0.20 1.00
C LEU A 10 8.21 -0.25 1.10
N ALA A 11 7.37 0.08 0.11
CA ALA A 11 5.98 -0.35 0.08
C ALA A 11 5.84 -1.87 -0.12
N GLU A 12 6.67 -2.46 -0.99
CA GLU A 12 6.73 -3.92 -1.17
C GLU A 12 7.12 -4.63 0.12
N SER A 13 8.20 -4.16 0.76
CA SER A 13 8.66 -4.71 2.04
C SER A 13 7.55 -4.70 3.10
N PHE A 14 6.83 -3.59 3.23
CA PHE A 14 5.70 -3.50 4.16
C PHE A 14 4.57 -4.48 3.83
N ARG A 15 4.23 -4.67 2.55
CA ARG A 15 3.17 -5.63 2.15
C ARG A 15 3.54 -7.08 2.48
N GLU A 16 4.80 -7.46 2.26
CA GLU A 16 5.30 -8.79 2.60
C GLU A 16 5.13 -9.07 4.10
N LEU A 17 5.56 -8.12 4.94
CA LEU A 17 5.39 -8.19 6.39
C LEU A 17 3.90 -8.23 6.79
N ALA A 18 3.07 -7.36 6.21
CA ALA A 18 1.64 -7.29 6.49
C ALA A 18 0.85 -8.54 6.04
N GLY A 19 1.46 -9.40 5.22
CA GLY A 19 0.91 -10.71 4.87
C GLY A 19 0.95 -11.72 6.03
N THR A 20 1.81 -11.51 7.02
CA THR A 20 2.06 -12.47 8.12
C THR A 20 2.00 -11.85 9.52
N VAL A 21 2.23 -10.54 9.65
CA VAL A 21 2.31 -9.82 10.93
C VAL A 21 1.18 -8.78 11.02
N PRO A 22 0.50 -8.63 12.18
CA PRO A 22 -0.44 -7.54 12.40
C PRO A 22 0.18 -6.16 12.16
N ILE A 23 -0.51 -5.29 11.41
CA ILE A 23 0.06 -4.00 10.95
C ILE A 23 0.46 -3.09 12.12
N ASP A 24 -0.27 -3.12 13.24
CA ASP A 24 0.06 -2.36 14.45
C ASP A 24 1.41 -2.78 15.05
N LYS A 25 1.81 -4.05 14.86
CA LYS A 25 3.08 -4.62 15.35
C LYS A 25 4.26 -4.42 14.40
N ILE A 26 4.01 -4.13 13.13
CA ILE A 26 5.09 -3.84 12.17
C ILE A 26 5.75 -2.52 12.55
N THR A 27 7.06 -2.55 12.75
CA THR A 27 7.88 -1.37 13.05
C THR A 27 8.61 -0.90 11.78
N ILE A 28 9.08 0.35 11.82
CA ILE A 28 9.91 0.90 10.73
C ILE A 28 11.21 0.10 10.57
N LYS A 29 11.76 -0.47 11.67
CA LYS A 29 12.96 -1.31 11.61
C LYS A 29 12.69 -2.59 10.82
N ASP A 30 11.55 -3.24 11.04
CA ASP A 30 11.18 -4.45 10.31
C ASP A 30 11.10 -4.17 8.81
N ILE A 31 10.45 -3.07 8.42
CA ILE A 31 10.29 -2.66 7.02
C ILE A 31 11.65 -2.43 6.35
N VAL A 32 12.53 -1.64 6.98
CA VAL A 32 13.81 -1.30 6.34
C VAL A 32 14.79 -2.47 6.32
N TYR A 33 14.77 -3.35 7.33
CA TYR A 33 15.62 -4.54 7.35
C TYR A 33 15.19 -5.57 6.32
N ASN A 34 13.89 -5.72 6.07
CA ASN A 34 13.39 -6.63 5.02
C ASN A 34 13.77 -6.19 3.59
N CYS A 35 14.29 -4.96 3.40
CA CYS A 35 14.78 -4.48 2.11
C CYS A 35 16.19 -3.85 2.15
N ASP A 36 17.01 -4.23 3.13
CA ASP A 36 18.41 -3.78 3.29
C ASP A 36 18.62 -2.25 3.35
N TYR A 37 17.63 -1.52 3.86
CA TYR A 37 17.67 -0.06 4.03
C TYR A 37 17.91 0.36 5.47
N SER A 38 18.32 1.61 5.65
CA SER A 38 18.41 2.25 6.97
C SER A 38 17.11 2.95 7.34
N PRO A 39 16.79 3.11 8.64
CA PRO A 39 15.67 3.95 9.09
C PRO A 39 15.73 5.38 8.52
N ALA A 40 16.93 5.95 8.38
CA ALA A 40 17.12 7.27 7.75
C ALA A 40 16.61 7.29 6.29
N THR A 41 16.74 6.18 5.57
CA THR A 41 16.21 6.05 4.21
C THR A 41 14.68 6.05 4.21
N PHE A 42 14.05 5.37 5.17
CA PHE A 42 12.60 5.41 5.34
C PHE A 42 12.10 6.83 5.57
N TYR A 43 12.68 7.53 6.56
CA TYR A 43 12.23 8.88 6.94
C TYR A 43 12.48 9.95 5.87
N ARG A 44 13.33 9.66 4.86
CA ARG A 44 13.46 10.51 3.67
C ARG A 44 12.21 10.48 2.78
N HIS A 45 11.42 9.41 2.86
CA HIS A 45 10.28 9.17 1.98
C HIS A 45 8.94 9.24 2.69
N PHE A 46 8.88 8.82 3.95
CA PHE A 46 7.65 8.67 4.72
C PHE A 46 7.81 9.16 6.16
N LYS A 47 6.79 9.81 6.70
CA LYS A 47 6.81 10.29 8.10
C LYS A 47 6.70 9.14 9.10
N ASP A 48 5.84 8.18 8.79
CA ASP A 48 5.57 6.98 9.58
C ASP A 48 5.01 5.87 8.68
N LYS A 49 4.63 4.73 9.28
CA LYS A 49 4.06 3.60 8.53
C LYS A 49 2.68 3.90 7.93
N TYR A 50 1.92 4.85 8.48
CA TYR A 50 0.60 5.19 7.94
C TYR A 50 0.72 6.05 6.68
N ASP A 51 1.70 6.96 6.64
CA ASP A 51 2.05 7.69 5.42
C ASP A 51 2.50 6.74 4.29
N LEU A 52 3.25 5.69 4.62
CA LEU A 52 3.59 4.62 3.68
C LEU A 52 2.34 3.87 3.17
N ILE A 53 1.45 3.46 4.09
CA ILE A 53 0.20 2.75 3.74
C ILE A 53 -0.66 3.59 2.80
N ALA A 54 -0.83 4.88 3.10
CA ALA A 54 -1.62 5.79 2.28
C ALA A 54 -1.00 5.94 0.88
N TYR A 55 0.32 6.10 0.81
CA TYR A 55 1.04 6.12 -0.46
C TYR A 55 0.81 4.84 -1.27
N ASP A 56 0.95 3.67 -0.64
CA ASP A 56 0.76 2.39 -1.33
C ASP A 56 -0.66 2.24 -1.87
N TYR A 57 -1.66 2.61 -1.06
CA TYR A 57 -3.06 2.54 -1.47
C TYR A 57 -3.35 3.45 -2.66
N VAL A 58 -2.88 4.70 -2.63
CA VAL A 58 -3.02 5.64 -3.75
C VAL A 58 -2.30 5.12 -4.99
N GLN A 59 -1.09 4.62 -4.85
CA GLN A 59 -0.30 4.13 -5.98
C GLN A 59 -1.03 2.98 -6.69
N ARG A 60 -1.53 2.00 -5.95
CA ARG A 60 -2.19 0.82 -6.51
C ARG A 60 -3.60 1.10 -7.05
N THR A 61 -4.36 1.96 -6.39
CA THR A 61 -5.69 2.35 -6.89
C THR A 61 -5.59 3.26 -8.11
N SER A 62 -4.54 4.07 -8.22
CA SER A 62 -4.31 4.92 -9.40
C SER A 62 -4.12 4.10 -10.68
N GLU A 63 -3.51 2.90 -10.60
CA GLU A 63 -3.37 1.98 -11.74
C GLU A 63 -4.72 1.49 -12.28
N ILE A 64 -5.75 1.42 -11.44
CA ILE A 64 -7.11 1.05 -11.82
C ILE A 64 -7.86 2.29 -12.34
N ILE A 65 -7.76 3.41 -11.61
CA ILE A 65 -8.46 4.66 -11.92
C ILE A 65 -7.99 5.29 -13.23
N VAL A 66 -6.71 5.17 -13.60
CA VAL A 66 -6.20 5.73 -14.87
C VAL A 66 -6.84 5.07 -16.11
N LYS A 67 -7.43 3.88 -15.96
CA LYS A 67 -8.23 3.24 -17.02
C LYS A 67 -9.62 3.88 -17.18
N PHE A 68 -10.03 4.76 -16.26
CA PHE A 68 -11.29 5.48 -16.36
C PHE A 68 -11.26 6.46 -17.54
N GLY A 69 -12.20 6.31 -18.47
CA GLY A 69 -12.32 7.18 -19.64
C GLY A 69 -11.37 6.85 -20.79
N THR A 70 -10.59 5.77 -20.71
CA THR A 70 -9.88 5.24 -21.89
C THR A 70 -10.86 4.56 -22.84
N GLU A 71 -10.65 4.67 -24.16
CA GLU A 71 -11.51 4.06 -25.17
C GLU A 71 -11.75 2.56 -24.88
N GLY A 72 -13.03 2.19 -24.81
CA GLY A 72 -13.45 0.80 -24.58
C GLY A 72 -13.43 0.33 -23.12
N TYR A 73 -13.20 1.21 -22.14
CA TYR A 73 -13.26 0.86 -20.71
C TYR A 73 -14.50 1.47 -20.03
N GLU A 74 -15.54 0.66 -19.87
CA GLU A 74 -16.77 1.07 -19.20
C GLU A 74 -16.62 1.10 -17.68
N TRP A 75 -17.42 1.96 -17.02
CA TRP A 75 -17.45 2.05 -15.55
C TRP A 75 -17.69 0.71 -14.85
N LYS A 76 -18.43 -0.22 -15.49
CA LYS A 76 -18.67 -1.58 -14.96
C LYS A 76 -17.38 -2.39 -14.87
N GLN A 77 -16.47 -2.27 -15.83
CA GLN A 77 -15.17 -2.95 -15.82
C GLN A 77 -14.28 -2.40 -14.71
N ILE A 78 -14.36 -1.10 -14.46
CA ILE A 78 -13.63 -0.42 -13.38
C ILE A 78 -14.12 -0.90 -12.02
N VAL A 79 -15.44 -0.96 -11.81
CA VAL A 79 -16.02 -1.53 -10.59
C VAL A 79 -15.60 -2.99 -10.41
N THR A 80 -15.58 -3.77 -11.49
CA THR A 80 -15.14 -5.17 -11.46
C THR A 80 -13.66 -5.30 -11.08
N ASP A 81 -12.80 -4.46 -11.64
CA ASP A 81 -11.37 -4.44 -11.32
C ASP A 81 -11.12 -4.00 -9.87
N CYS A 82 -11.84 -3.00 -9.38
CA CYS A 82 -11.79 -2.62 -7.96
C CYS A 82 -12.20 -3.77 -7.04
N MET A 83 -13.27 -4.49 -7.38
CA MET A 83 -13.72 -5.65 -6.60
C MET A 83 -12.67 -6.78 -6.61
N ARG A 84 -12.08 -7.07 -7.78
CA ARG A 84 -11.00 -8.06 -7.90
C ARG A 84 -9.78 -7.66 -7.08
N PHE A 85 -9.38 -6.39 -7.15
CA PHE A 85 -8.29 -5.84 -6.35
C PHE A 85 -8.55 -6.04 -4.85
N PHE A 86 -9.76 -5.73 -4.37
CA PHE A 86 -10.09 -5.92 -2.96
C PHE A 86 -10.09 -7.40 -2.55
N ASP A 87 -10.56 -8.30 -3.41
CA ASP A 87 -10.57 -9.73 -3.13
C ASP A 87 -9.15 -10.32 -3.08
N GLU A 88 -8.31 -10.00 -4.07
CA GLU A 88 -6.90 -10.41 -4.12
C GLU A 88 -6.11 -9.90 -2.89
N ASN A 89 -6.51 -8.76 -2.34
CA ASN A 89 -5.85 -8.10 -1.22
C ASN A 89 -6.59 -8.28 0.11
N ARG A 90 -7.58 -9.18 0.17
CA ARG A 90 -8.49 -9.33 1.31
C ARG A 90 -7.76 -9.55 2.63
N LYS A 91 -6.69 -10.36 2.65
CA LYS A 91 -5.90 -10.61 3.87
C LYS A 91 -5.22 -9.33 4.38
N TYR A 92 -4.57 -8.61 3.48
CA TYR A 92 -3.91 -7.34 3.76
C TYR A 92 -4.92 -6.29 4.25
N MET A 93 -6.05 -6.14 3.54
CA MET A 93 -7.09 -5.20 3.93
C MET A 93 -7.74 -5.53 5.27
N LYS A 94 -7.98 -6.82 5.53
CA LYS A 94 -8.51 -7.26 6.82
C LYS A 94 -7.53 -6.91 7.95
N ASN A 95 -6.24 -7.18 7.75
CA ASN A 95 -5.20 -6.78 8.70
C ASN A 95 -5.18 -5.26 8.89
N LEU A 96 -5.24 -4.50 7.80
CA LEU A 96 -5.27 -3.04 7.84
C LEU A 96 -6.46 -2.53 8.66
N LEU A 97 -7.68 -2.89 8.28
CA LEU A 97 -8.92 -2.40 8.92
C LEU A 97 -9.06 -2.83 10.38
N LEU A 98 -8.54 -4.00 10.76
CA LEU A 98 -8.59 -4.47 12.15
C LEU A 98 -7.55 -3.79 13.04
N HIS A 99 -6.41 -3.37 12.47
CA HIS A 99 -5.24 -2.92 13.23
C HIS A 99 -4.89 -1.44 13.01
N THR A 100 -5.73 -0.70 12.27
CA THR A 100 -5.72 0.76 12.20
C THR A 100 -7.04 1.30 12.78
N SER A 101 -7.05 1.66 14.06
CA SER A 101 -8.22 2.28 14.70
C SER A 101 -8.20 3.80 14.45
N GLY A 102 -9.16 4.30 13.67
CA GLY A 102 -9.50 5.73 13.63
C GLY A 102 -9.73 6.29 12.22
N MET A 103 -10.83 7.03 12.06
CA MET A 103 -11.18 7.82 10.86
C MET A 103 -10.05 8.77 10.39
N ASP A 104 -9.06 9.04 11.24
CA ASP A 104 -7.92 9.92 10.99
C ASP A 104 -6.75 9.23 10.28
N SER A 105 -6.81 7.91 10.04
CA SER A 105 -5.75 7.18 9.31
C SER A 105 -5.68 7.58 7.82
N PHE A 106 -6.76 8.19 7.30
CA PHE A 106 -6.93 8.55 5.89
C PHE A 106 -7.30 10.02 5.67
N VAL A 107 -7.44 10.82 6.73
CA VAL A 107 -7.79 12.24 6.65
C VAL A 107 -6.65 13.03 7.30
N ARG A 108 -6.00 13.87 6.50
CA ARG A 108 -5.02 14.86 6.97
C ARG A 108 -5.66 15.93 7.84
#